data_AF-A0A7Y9LEN6-F1
#
_entry.id   AF-A0A7Y9LEN6-F1
#
_cell.length_a   1.000
_cell.length_b   1.000
_cell.length_c   1.000
_cell.angle_alpha   90.00
_cell.angle_beta   90.00
_cell.angle_gamma   90.00
#
_symmetry.space_group_name_H-M   'P 1'
#
loop_
_entity.id
_entity.type
_entity.pdbx_description
1 polymer ?
#
loop_
_entity_poly.entity_id
_entity_poly.type
_entity_poly.pdbx_seq_one_letter_code
_entity_poly.pdbx_strand_id
1 'polypeptide(L)'
;MSFEKVDPLEDPRAMRALAHPIRLRIRDLLDDEGPLTATEVSDRIGESPANCSFHLRTLAKYGFIEEAEGGKGRNRPWQIRHGWMRVEPENLAGDARRAALAMGQALRGALVRRIEAWARRSRDLPEPWRGVGFEMQIDTDLSAEELKQIGEQISEVLRPLTSKRELAPDSRRITIAVQGFPHVSDDD
;
A
#
# COMPACT_ATOMS: atom_id res chain seq x y z
N MET A 1 0.51 -28.28 7.34
CA MET A 1 -0.74 -27.78 6.74
C MET A 1 -0.39 -26.58 5.88
N SER A 2 -0.39 -26.77 4.56
CA SER A 2 -0.22 -25.68 3.59
C SER A 2 -1.52 -24.90 3.57
N PHE A 3 -1.52 -23.66 4.06
CA PHE A 3 -2.63 -22.76 3.84
C PHE A 3 -2.57 -22.34 2.38
N GLU A 4 -3.57 -22.75 1.60
CA GLU A 4 -3.88 -22.14 0.31
C GLU A 4 -3.94 -20.63 0.54
N LYS A 5 -3.07 -19.87 -0.13
CA LYS A 5 -2.97 -18.42 0.07
C LYS A 5 -4.18 -17.76 -0.58
N VAL A 6 -5.30 -17.73 0.15
CA VAL A 6 -6.43 -16.82 -0.12
C VAL A 6 -5.85 -15.42 -0.28
N ASP A 7 -6.25 -14.72 -1.34
CA ASP A 7 -5.84 -13.34 -1.54
C ASP A 7 -6.22 -12.54 -0.27
N PRO A 8 -5.27 -11.85 0.40
CA PRO A 8 -5.59 -11.02 1.56
C PRO A 8 -6.70 -9.98 1.30
N LEU A 9 -6.95 -9.69 0.02
CA LEU A 9 -8.02 -8.80 -0.46
C LEU A 9 -9.40 -9.48 -0.58
N GLU A 10 -9.53 -10.75 -0.20
CA GLU A 10 -10.82 -11.46 -0.12
C GLU A 10 -11.22 -11.85 1.32
N ASP A 11 -10.29 -11.79 2.28
CA ASP A 11 -10.57 -12.08 3.70
C ASP A 11 -10.89 -10.80 4.50
N PRO A 12 -12.11 -10.64 5.06
CA PRO A 12 -12.47 -9.50 5.90
C PRO A 12 -11.55 -9.32 7.11
N ARG A 13 -10.94 -10.40 7.61
CA ARG A 13 -9.99 -10.34 8.74
C ARG A 13 -8.65 -9.78 8.29
N ALA A 14 -8.18 -10.13 7.09
CA ALA A 14 -6.97 -9.56 6.51
C ALA A 14 -7.13 -8.07 6.21
N MET A 15 -8.24 -7.65 5.59
CA MET A 15 -8.53 -6.23 5.34
C MET A 15 -8.53 -5.40 6.62
N ARG A 16 -9.20 -5.88 7.68
CA ARG A 16 -9.17 -5.23 9.01
C ARG A 16 -7.80 -5.27 9.66
N ALA A 17 -7.01 -6.31 9.40
CA ALA A 17 -5.65 -6.35 9.85
C ALA A 17 -4.91 -5.14 9.27
N LEU A 18 -4.93 -4.95 7.95
CA LEU A 18 -4.21 -3.84 7.34
C LEU A 18 -4.80 -2.44 7.67
N ALA A 19 -6.10 -2.32 7.92
CA ALA A 19 -6.74 -1.06 8.31
C ALA A 19 -6.24 -0.47 9.64
N HIS A 20 -5.48 -1.21 10.44
CA HIS A 20 -4.98 -0.72 11.73
C HIS A 20 -3.79 0.23 11.55
N PRO A 21 -3.82 1.43 12.17
CA PRO A 21 -2.81 2.47 11.93
C PRO A 21 -1.36 2.02 12.11
N ILE A 22 -1.05 1.30 13.19
CA ILE A 22 0.32 0.81 13.43
C ILE A 22 0.74 -0.21 12.36
N ARG A 23 -0.17 -1.10 11.93
CA ARG A 23 0.18 -2.12 10.93
C ARG A 23 0.36 -1.51 9.55
N LEU A 24 -0.43 -0.51 9.21
CA LEU A 24 -0.22 0.27 7.99
C LEU A 24 1.12 1.03 8.03
N ARG A 25 1.45 1.69 9.15
CA ARG A 25 2.76 2.34 9.34
C ARG A 25 3.93 1.36 9.23
N ILE A 26 3.80 0.15 9.80
CA ILE A 26 4.81 -0.90 9.69
C ILE A 26 4.94 -1.37 8.23
N ARG A 27 3.82 -1.65 7.55
CA ARG A 27 3.84 -2.03 6.13
C ARG A 27 4.54 -0.95 5.30
N ASP A 28 4.15 0.31 5.48
CA ASP A 28 4.69 1.45 4.75
C ASP A 28 6.19 1.63 5.03
N LEU A 29 6.64 1.42 6.27
CA LEU A 29 8.06 1.45 6.62
C LEU A 29 8.85 0.33 5.92
N LEU A 30 8.33 -0.90 5.92
CA LEU A 30 8.94 -2.02 5.20
C LEU A 30 8.93 -1.83 3.69
N ASP A 31 7.91 -1.12 3.19
CA ASP A 31 7.87 -0.63 1.83
C ASP A 31 9.08 0.30 1.64
N ASP A 32 9.14 1.42 2.36
CA ASP A 32 10.11 2.48 2.14
C ASP A 32 11.58 2.09 2.39
N GLU A 33 11.88 1.35 3.46
CA GLU A 33 13.25 1.02 3.88
C GLU A 33 13.69 -0.40 3.51
N GLY A 34 12.77 -1.25 3.04
CA GLY A 34 13.05 -2.65 2.74
C GLY A 34 13.05 -3.54 4.01
N PRO A 35 13.80 -4.67 3.99
CA PRO A 35 13.70 -5.65 5.06
C PRO A 35 14.16 -5.14 6.43
N LEU A 36 13.31 -5.24 7.46
CA LEU A 36 13.63 -4.82 8.83
C LEU A 36 13.22 -5.85 9.88
N THR A 37 13.99 -5.93 10.96
CA THR A 37 13.66 -6.72 12.16
C THR A 37 12.63 -6.02 13.06
N ALA A 38 12.04 -6.75 14.01
CA ALA A 38 11.10 -6.17 14.96
C ALA A 38 11.71 -5.05 15.83
N THR A 39 12.99 -5.16 16.17
CA THR A 39 13.73 -4.14 16.93
C THR A 39 13.93 -2.88 16.10
N GLU A 40 14.36 -3.04 14.85
CA GLU A 40 14.51 -1.90 13.95
C GLU A 40 13.19 -1.18 13.72
N VAL A 41 12.11 -1.94 13.46
CA VAL A 41 10.77 -1.39 13.33
C VAL A 41 10.36 -0.60 14.57
N SER A 42 10.58 -1.13 15.79
CA SER A 42 10.26 -0.38 17.02
C SER A 42 10.97 0.95 17.11
N ASP A 43 12.26 1.00 16.74
CA ASP A 43 13.06 2.22 16.82
C ASP A 43 12.53 3.32 15.88
N ARG A 44 12.00 2.95 14.70
CA ARG A 44 11.46 3.94 13.73
C ARG A 44 10.04 4.38 14.07
N ILE A 45 9.19 3.49 14.56
CA ILE A 45 7.77 3.81 14.76
C ILE A 45 7.43 4.32 16.17
N GLY A 46 8.35 4.17 17.13
CA GLY A 46 8.19 4.61 18.52
C GLY A 46 7.33 3.67 19.37
N GLU A 47 7.37 2.37 19.08
CA GLU A 47 6.58 1.32 19.76
C GLU A 47 7.51 0.32 20.47
N SER A 48 7.00 -0.51 21.37
CA SER A 48 7.84 -1.56 21.98
C SER A 48 8.19 -2.68 20.98
N PRO A 49 9.37 -3.34 21.10
CA PRO A 49 9.73 -4.47 20.25
C PRO A 49 8.73 -5.63 20.32
N ALA A 50 8.13 -5.85 21.51
CA ALA A 50 7.09 -6.86 21.70
C ALA A 50 5.81 -6.55 20.90
N ASN A 51 5.37 -5.29 20.93
CA ASN A 51 4.21 -4.82 20.15
C ASN A 51 4.49 -4.91 18.64
N CYS A 52 5.66 -4.45 18.19
CA CYS A 52 6.09 -4.56 16.79
C CYS A 52 6.12 -6.01 16.31
N SER A 53 6.67 -6.92 17.12
CA SER A 53 6.69 -8.36 16.81
C SER A 53 5.28 -8.93 16.64
N PHE A 54 4.32 -8.52 17.48
CA PHE A 54 2.93 -8.94 17.35
C PHE A 54 2.31 -8.45 16.04
N HIS A 55 2.51 -7.18 15.70
CA HIS A 55 2.00 -6.59 14.47
C HIS A 55 2.61 -7.21 13.20
N LEU A 56 3.93 -7.42 13.18
CA LEU A 56 4.62 -8.08 12.07
C LEU A 56 4.09 -9.51 11.86
N ARG A 57 3.97 -10.31 12.92
CA ARG A 57 3.39 -11.66 12.85
C ARG A 57 1.95 -11.64 12.35
N THR A 58 1.17 -10.64 12.74
CA THR A 58 -0.21 -10.48 12.25
C THR A 58 -0.24 -10.18 10.76
N LEU A 59 0.59 -9.23 10.29
CA LEU A 59 0.71 -8.91 8.86
C LEU A 59 1.18 -10.11 8.04
N ALA A 60 2.13 -10.88 8.56
CA ALA A 60 2.65 -12.08 7.91
C ALA A 60 1.61 -13.20 7.83
N LYS A 61 0.85 -13.40 8.92
CA LYS A 61 -0.28 -14.35 8.96
C LYS A 61 -1.27 -14.08 7.84
N TYR A 62 -1.55 -12.81 7.55
CA TYR A 62 -2.46 -12.39 6.50
C TYR A 62 -1.75 -12.10 5.16
N GLY A 63 -0.49 -12.48 5.01
CA GLY A 63 0.21 -12.44 3.72
C GLY A 63 0.54 -11.05 3.17
N PHE A 64 0.47 -9.99 3.97
CA PHE A 64 0.88 -8.65 3.56
C PHE A 64 2.41 -8.48 3.53
N ILE A 65 3.09 -9.23 4.41
CA ILE A 65 4.55 -9.25 4.52
C ILE A 65 5.02 -10.70 4.61
N GLU A 66 6.30 -10.92 4.40
CA GLU A 66 6.94 -12.22 4.50
C GLU A 66 8.33 -12.09 5.14
N GLU A 67 8.92 -13.22 5.51
CA GLU A 67 10.29 -13.24 6.04
C GLU A 67 11.27 -13.00 4.89
N ALA A 68 12.19 -12.07 5.07
CA ALA A 68 13.31 -11.89 4.16
C ALA A 68 14.41 -12.92 4.44
N GLU A 69 15.28 -13.14 3.44
CA GLU A 69 16.42 -14.04 3.59
C GLU A 69 17.43 -13.53 4.64
N GLY A 70 18.21 -14.44 5.22
CA GLY A 70 19.35 -14.11 6.08
C GLY A 70 19.08 -14.01 7.59
N GLY A 71 17.83 -14.14 8.05
CA GLY A 71 17.48 -14.07 9.48
C GLY A 71 17.40 -15.42 10.21
N LYS A 72 17.74 -15.44 11.51
CA LYS A 72 17.45 -16.58 12.41
C LYS A 72 16.71 -16.13 13.68
N GLY A 73 15.71 -16.92 14.08
CA GLY A 73 15.05 -16.77 15.38
C GLY A 73 14.33 -15.42 15.56
N ARG A 74 14.71 -14.66 16.61
CA ARG A 74 14.10 -13.38 17.01
C ARG A 74 14.58 -12.18 16.17
N ASN A 75 15.70 -12.32 15.47
CA ASN A 75 16.29 -11.26 14.63
C ASN A 75 15.99 -11.48 13.14
N ARG A 76 14.83 -12.08 12.83
CA ARG A 76 14.45 -12.29 11.43
C ARG A 76 13.95 -10.98 10.80
N PRO A 77 14.49 -10.54 9.65
CA PRO A 77 13.97 -9.40 8.93
C PRO A 77 12.67 -9.77 8.21
N TRP A 78 11.76 -8.81 8.12
CA TRP A 78 10.49 -8.91 7.41
C TRP A 78 10.50 -7.96 6.22
N GLN A 79 9.87 -8.34 5.12
CA GLN A 79 9.73 -7.51 3.92
C GLN A 79 8.30 -7.54 3.41
N ILE A 80 7.91 -6.52 2.64
CA ILE A 80 6.64 -6.53 1.92
C ILE A 80 6.57 -7.74 0.98
N ARG A 81 5.38 -8.33 0.84
CA ARG A 81 5.15 -9.38 -0.16
C ARG A 81 4.83 -8.78 -1.52
N HIS A 82 3.94 -7.78 -1.54
CA HIS A 82 3.52 -7.04 -2.73
C HIS A 82 3.34 -5.55 -2.39
N GLY A 83 3.89 -4.67 -3.24
CA GLY A 83 3.84 -3.21 -3.05
C GLY A 83 2.53 -2.56 -3.53
N TRP A 84 1.75 -3.25 -4.36
CA TRP A 84 0.52 -2.73 -4.95
C TRP A 84 -0.73 -3.22 -4.21
N MET A 85 -1.79 -2.42 -4.21
CA MET A 85 -3.09 -2.77 -3.64
C MET A 85 -4.20 -2.14 -4.47
N ARG A 86 -5.25 -2.91 -4.75
CA ARG A 86 -6.51 -2.44 -5.33
C ARG A 86 -7.63 -2.90 -4.39
N VAL A 87 -8.57 -2.01 -4.09
CA VAL A 87 -9.71 -2.32 -3.21
C VAL A 87 -10.97 -2.03 -4.00
N GLU A 88 -11.83 -3.04 -4.14
CA GLU A 88 -13.09 -2.98 -4.90
C GLU A 88 -14.26 -3.39 -3.99
N PRO A 89 -14.68 -2.53 -3.04
CA PRO A 89 -15.74 -2.87 -2.09
C PRO A 89 -17.09 -3.20 -2.75
N GLU A 90 -17.33 -2.68 -3.96
CA GLU A 90 -18.51 -2.90 -4.79
C GLU A 90 -18.68 -4.37 -5.23
N ASN A 91 -17.57 -5.11 -5.35
CA ASN A 91 -17.57 -6.53 -5.68
C ASN A 91 -17.80 -7.43 -4.45
N LEU A 92 -17.94 -6.83 -3.26
CA LEU A 92 -18.04 -7.54 -1.98
C LEU A 92 -19.39 -7.31 -1.29
N ALA A 93 -19.78 -8.24 -0.43
CA ALA A 93 -21.01 -8.16 0.35
C ALA A 93 -20.78 -8.30 1.86
N GLY A 94 -21.75 -7.84 2.64
CA GLY A 94 -21.81 -8.04 4.09
C GLY A 94 -20.55 -7.57 4.82
N ASP A 95 -19.92 -8.51 5.54
CA ASP A 95 -18.76 -8.22 6.37
C ASP A 95 -17.50 -7.87 5.58
N ALA A 96 -17.31 -8.51 4.43
CA ALA A 96 -16.20 -8.24 3.53
C ALA A 96 -16.25 -6.81 3.01
N ARG A 97 -17.42 -6.34 2.57
CA ARG A 97 -17.60 -4.96 2.12
C ARG A 97 -17.24 -3.94 3.19
N ARG A 98 -17.71 -4.14 4.43
CA ARG A 98 -17.36 -3.23 5.55
C ARG A 98 -15.86 -3.21 5.84
N ALA A 99 -15.21 -4.37 5.80
CA ALA A 99 -13.78 -4.47 6.01
C ALA A 99 -12.98 -3.80 4.87
N ALA A 100 -13.40 -3.97 3.63
CA ALA A 100 -12.80 -3.32 2.47
C ALA A 100 -12.93 -1.79 2.53
N LEU A 101 -14.09 -1.26 2.94
CA LEU A 101 -14.29 0.17 3.16
C LEU A 101 -13.34 0.73 4.22
N ALA A 102 -13.18 0.03 5.35
CA ALA A 102 -12.26 0.45 6.41
C ALA A 102 -10.79 0.43 5.94
N MET A 103 -10.38 -0.61 5.21
CA MET A 103 -9.05 -0.69 4.59
C MET A 103 -8.85 0.45 3.59
N GLY A 104 -9.80 0.68 2.69
CA GLY A 104 -9.74 1.75 1.70
C GLY A 104 -9.66 3.15 2.32
N GLN A 105 -10.36 3.39 3.43
CA GLN A 105 -10.23 4.64 4.20
C GLN A 105 -8.82 4.81 4.78
N ALA A 106 -8.25 3.76 5.38
CA ALA A 106 -6.90 3.81 5.93
C ALA A 106 -5.84 4.07 4.83
N LEU A 107 -5.98 3.41 3.68
CA LEU A 107 -5.09 3.58 2.53
C LEU A 107 -5.16 4.99 1.95
N ARG A 108 -6.37 5.56 1.76
CA ARG A 108 -6.53 6.95 1.31
C ARG A 108 -5.86 7.93 2.27
N GLY A 109 -6.06 7.76 3.58
CA GLY A 109 -5.41 8.60 4.58
C GLY A 109 -3.88 8.52 4.52
N ALA A 110 -3.32 7.33 4.26
CA ALA A 110 -1.88 7.18 4.05
C ALA A 110 -1.38 7.82 2.75
N LEU A 111 -2.15 7.71 1.66
CA LEU A 111 -1.84 8.35 0.40
C LEU A 111 -1.78 9.88 0.51
N VAL A 112 -2.79 10.50 1.14
CA VAL A 112 -2.80 11.95 1.37
C VAL A 112 -1.53 12.41 2.09
N ARG A 113 -1.14 11.72 3.17
CA ARG A 113 0.11 12.04 3.90
C ARG A 113 1.36 11.94 3.01
N ARG A 114 1.41 10.97 2.07
CA ARG A 114 2.52 10.82 1.12
C ARG A 114 2.55 11.95 0.10
N ILE A 115 1.40 12.32 -0.45
CA ILE A 115 1.26 13.45 -1.39
C ILE A 115 1.74 14.73 -0.71
N GLU A 116 1.26 15.03 0.49
CA GLU A 116 1.68 16.20 1.25
C GLU A 116 3.18 16.19 1.59
N ALA A 117 3.74 15.03 1.95
CA ALA A 117 5.16 14.89 2.23
C ALA A 117 6.01 15.14 0.97
N TRP A 118 5.58 14.62 -0.18
CA TRP A 118 6.22 14.87 -1.47
C TRP A 118 6.12 16.34 -1.85
N ALA A 119 4.95 16.97 -1.77
CA ALA A 119 4.76 18.38 -2.08
C ALA A 119 5.69 19.30 -1.27
N ARG A 120 5.96 18.96 0.00
CA ARG A 120 6.90 19.72 0.86
C ARG A 120 8.37 19.47 0.54
N ARG A 121 8.75 18.28 0.09
CA ARG A 121 10.16 17.83 0.01
C ARG A 121 10.69 17.60 -1.40
N SER A 122 9.84 17.67 -2.43
CA SER A 122 10.20 17.31 -3.81
C SER A 122 11.38 18.12 -4.36
N ARG A 123 11.52 19.39 -3.94
CA ARG A 123 12.62 20.28 -4.32
C ARG A 123 13.96 19.93 -3.66
N ASP A 124 13.91 19.25 -2.51
CA ASP A 124 15.09 18.85 -1.74
C ASP A 124 15.63 17.48 -2.18
N LEU A 125 14.92 16.80 -3.08
CA LEU A 125 15.38 15.52 -3.61
C LEU A 125 16.73 15.69 -4.34
N PRO A 126 17.64 14.71 -4.22
CA PRO A 126 18.87 14.70 -5.00
C PRO A 126 18.55 14.46 -6.48
N GLU A 127 19.41 14.96 -7.38
CA GLU A 127 19.40 14.52 -8.78
C GLU A 127 19.59 12.99 -8.88
N PRO A 128 18.97 12.30 -9.85
CA PRO A 128 18.07 12.81 -10.89
C PRO A 128 16.59 12.88 -10.46
N TRP A 129 16.28 12.72 -9.18
CA TRP A 129 14.90 12.61 -8.68
C TRP A 129 14.19 13.95 -8.50
N ARG A 130 14.92 15.05 -8.66
CA ARG A 130 14.37 16.40 -8.56
C ARG A 130 13.56 16.72 -9.81
N GLY A 131 12.32 17.16 -9.62
CA GLY A 131 11.46 17.64 -10.72
C GLY A 131 10.89 16.57 -11.66
N VAL A 132 11.17 15.28 -11.45
CA VAL A 132 10.62 14.18 -12.29
C VAL A 132 9.25 13.66 -11.83
N GLY A 133 8.84 14.01 -10.61
CA GLY A 133 7.49 13.71 -10.11
C GLY A 133 6.45 14.66 -10.71
N PHE A 134 5.21 14.18 -10.85
CA PHE A 134 4.10 14.94 -11.41
C PHE A 134 2.85 14.78 -10.55
N GLU A 135 1.99 15.80 -10.58
CA GLU A 135 0.66 15.80 -10.01
C GLU A 135 -0.29 16.30 -11.11
N MET A 136 -1.40 15.59 -11.32
CA MET A 136 -2.33 15.85 -12.42
C MET A 136 -3.75 15.71 -11.90
N GLN A 137 -4.60 16.68 -12.26
CA GLN A 137 -6.05 16.63 -12.08
C GLN A 137 -6.70 17.14 -13.37
N ILE A 138 -7.79 16.49 -13.78
CA ILE A 138 -8.60 16.87 -14.94
C ILE A 138 -10.07 16.76 -14.53
N ASP A 139 -10.82 17.85 -14.69
CA ASP A 139 -12.26 17.87 -14.50
C ASP A 139 -12.91 17.93 -15.90
N THR A 140 -13.71 16.91 -16.26
CA THR A 140 -14.31 16.76 -17.60
C THR A 140 -15.58 15.92 -17.56
N ASP A 141 -16.45 16.11 -18.55
CA ASP A 141 -17.65 15.29 -18.73
C ASP A 141 -17.30 14.01 -19.50
N LEU A 142 -17.70 12.87 -18.96
CA LEU A 142 -17.54 11.54 -19.56
C LEU A 142 -18.80 10.72 -19.32
N SER A 143 -19.13 9.85 -20.27
CA SER A 143 -20.06 8.74 -20.01
C SER A 143 -19.45 7.72 -19.04
N ALA A 144 -20.31 6.91 -18.41
CA ALA A 144 -19.86 5.83 -17.54
C ALA A 144 -18.97 4.80 -18.28
N GLU A 145 -19.25 4.55 -19.57
CA GLU A 145 -18.46 3.64 -20.40
C GLU A 145 -17.07 4.23 -20.71
N GLU A 146 -16.98 5.51 -21.06
CA GLU A 146 -15.70 6.19 -21.28
C GLU A 146 -14.84 6.20 -20.00
N LEU A 147 -15.44 6.51 -18.84
CA LEU A 147 -14.73 6.46 -17.56
C LEU A 147 -14.18 5.06 -17.25
N LYS A 148 -15.00 4.01 -17.48
CA LYS A 148 -14.58 2.62 -17.31
C LYS A 148 -13.43 2.25 -18.25
N GLN A 149 -13.54 2.62 -19.53
CA GLN A 149 -12.52 2.35 -20.54
C GLN A 149 -11.17 3.02 -20.19
N ILE A 150 -11.19 4.27 -19.71
CA ILE A 150 -9.99 4.97 -19.25
C ILE A 150 -9.35 4.22 -18.07
N GLY A 151 -10.15 3.80 -17.10
CA GLY A 151 -9.66 3.02 -15.96
C GLY A 151 -8.99 1.70 -16.36
N GLU A 152 -9.55 1.00 -17.33
CA GLU A 152 -8.97 -0.24 -17.90
C GLU A 152 -7.65 0.04 -18.62
N GLN A 153 -7.59 1.07 -19.48
CA GLN A 153 -6.37 1.46 -20.19
C GLN A 153 -5.22 1.84 -19.24
N ILE A 154 -5.52 2.61 -18.19
CA ILE A 154 -4.52 2.97 -17.18
C ILE A 154 -4.03 1.72 -16.43
N SER A 155 -4.95 0.82 -16.06
CA SER A 155 -4.61 -0.44 -15.40
C SER A 155 -3.66 -1.28 -16.26
N GLU A 156 -3.91 -1.36 -17.57
CA GLU A 156 -3.04 -2.08 -18.51
C GLU A 156 -1.62 -1.52 -18.56
N VAL A 157 -1.47 -0.20 -18.54
CA VAL A 157 -0.17 0.49 -18.52
C VAL A 157 0.59 0.22 -17.21
N LEU A 158 -0.12 0.18 -16.07
CA LEU A 158 0.50 0.00 -14.75
C LEU A 158 0.75 -1.47 -14.39
N ARG A 159 0.02 -2.42 -14.98
CA ARG A 159 0.10 -3.86 -14.68
C ARG A 159 1.53 -4.43 -14.75
N PRO A 160 2.41 -4.07 -15.70
CA PRO A 160 3.79 -4.55 -15.71
C PRO A 160 4.60 -4.16 -14.45
N LEU A 161 4.23 -3.07 -13.78
CA LEU A 161 4.92 -2.57 -12.59
C LEU A 161 4.58 -3.36 -11.31
N THR A 162 3.52 -4.16 -11.32
CA THR A 162 3.03 -4.90 -10.14
C THR A 162 3.72 -6.26 -9.96
N SER A 163 4.44 -6.72 -10.99
CA SER A 163 5.20 -7.97 -10.98
C SER A 163 6.57 -7.78 -10.35
N LYS A 164 7.18 -8.88 -9.88
CA LYS A 164 8.57 -8.84 -9.39
C LYS A 164 9.49 -8.47 -10.54
N ARG A 165 10.28 -7.42 -10.35
CA ARG A 165 11.23 -6.88 -11.35
C ARG A 165 12.61 -6.81 -10.73
N GLU A 166 13.64 -7.05 -11.55
CA GLU A 166 14.99 -6.66 -11.18
C GLU A 166 15.09 -5.14 -11.27
N LEU A 167 15.52 -4.53 -10.17
CA LEU A 167 15.64 -3.08 -10.03
C LEU A 167 17.10 -2.69 -10.25
N ALA A 168 17.32 -1.58 -10.96
CA ALA A 168 18.63 -0.97 -11.05
C ALA A 168 19.10 -0.51 -9.66
N PRO A 169 20.41 -0.50 -9.35
CA PRO A 169 20.92 -0.16 -8.01
C PRO A 169 20.50 1.22 -7.49
N ASP A 170 20.24 2.17 -8.39
CA ASP A 170 19.83 3.54 -8.10
C ASP A 170 18.30 3.72 -8.10
N SER A 171 17.53 2.63 -8.27
CA SER A 171 16.06 2.68 -8.29
C SER A 171 15.52 3.24 -6.97
N ARG A 172 14.53 4.11 -7.07
CA ARG A 172 13.81 4.67 -5.93
C ARG A 172 12.39 4.15 -5.90
N ARG A 173 11.84 4.00 -4.69
CA ARG A 173 10.42 3.71 -4.52
C ARG A 173 9.58 4.88 -5.01
N ILE A 174 8.64 4.60 -5.90
CA ILE A 174 7.70 5.57 -6.48
C ILE A 174 6.28 5.18 -6.09
N THR A 175 5.50 6.17 -5.61
CA THR A 175 4.06 6.01 -5.45
C THR A 175 3.39 6.50 -6.72
N ILE A 176 2.65 5.62 -7.39
CA ILE A 176 1.72 5.98 -8.46
C ILE A 176 0.32 5.66 -7.94
N ALA A 177 -0.53 6.66 -7.83
CA ALA A 177 -1.92 6.51 -7.45
C ALA A 177 -2.78 7.17 -8.52
N VAL A 178 -3.80 6.46 -8.98
CA VAL A 178 -4.76 6.96 -9.96
C VAL A 178 -6.15 6.73 -9.40
N GLN A 179 -6.97 7.78 -9.45
CA GLN A 179 -8.38 7.72 -9.10
C GLN A 179 -9.19 8.36 -10.24
N GLY A 180 -10.34 7.78 -10.54
CA GLY A 180 -11.39 8.38 -11.35
C GLY A 180 -12.71 8.19 -10.64
N PHE A 181 -13.47 9.27 -10.45
CA PHE A 181 -14.74 9.26 -9.75
C PHE A 181 -15.66 10.34 -10.31
N PRO A 182 -16.97 10.10 -10.39
CA PRO A 182 -17.93 11.17 -10.65
C PRO A 182 -17.90 12.15 -9.48
N HIS A 183 -18.14 13.43 -9.76
CA HIS A 183 -18.39 14.42 -8.70
C HIS A 183 -19.65 14.00 -7.95
N VAL A 184 -19.56 13.89 -6.63
CA VAL A 184 -20.69 13.61 -5.74
C VAL A 184 -20.92 14.88 -4.93
N SER A 185 -22.15 15.37 -4.90
CA SER A 185 -22.50 16.49 -4.03
C SER A 185 -22.49 16.01 -2.58
N ASP A 186 -22.06 16.84 -1.63
CA ASP A 186 -22.15 16.50 -0.20
C ASP A 186 -23.61 16.50 0.32
N ASP A 187 -24.58 16.87 -0.55
CA ASP A 187 -25.99 17.10 -0.22
C ASP A 187 -26.94 15.95 -0.60
N ASP A 188 -26.43 14.80 -1.08
CA ASP A 188 -27.23 13.60 -1.42
C ASP A 188 -27.04 12.41 -0.45
#